data_AF-A0A1R3JUJ0-F1
#
_entry.id   AF-A0A1R3JUJ0-F1
#
_cell.length_a   1.000
_cell.length_b   1.000
_cell.length_c   1.000
_cell.angle_alpha   90.00
_cell.angle_beta   90.00
_cell.angle_gamma   90.00
#
_symmetry.space_group_name_H-M   'P 1'
#
loop_
_entity.id
_entity.type
_entity.pdbx_description
1 polymer ?
#
loop_
_entity_poly.entity_id
_entity_poly.type
_entity_poly.pdbx_seq_one_letter_code
_entity_poly.pdbx_strand_id
1 'polypeptide(L)'
;MAYFAKCLLIATSLVIILIINPSAAAKPSPNVTNADINSICNKTLAPSFCFRVLTNQTLHANETTLFGLANISINIALASANETQFAIAPLIKQAKNFTEREAYTLCSHNYKEGAVAVRDAQRLLAKHNYRG
;
A
#
# COMPACT_ATOMS: atom_id res chain seq x y z
N MET A 1 24.60 -52.63 22.99
CA MET A 1 23.35 -52.66 22.19
C MET A 1 22.18 -51.84 22.78
N ALA A 2 22.21 -51.43 24.06
CA ALA A 2 21.13 -50.63 24.66
C ALA A 2 21.12 -49.13 24.26
N TYR A 3 22.28 -48.55 23.90
CA TYR A 3 22.39 -47.13 23.50
C TYR A 3 21.80 -46.86 22.10
N PHE A 4 21.97 -47.78 21.16
CA PHE A 4 21.43 -47.65 19.80
C PHE A 4 19.90 -47.65 19.78
N ALA A 5 19.26 -48.50 20.61
CA ALA A 5 17.80 -48.55 20.74
C ALA A 5 17.20 -47.29 21.36
N LYS A 6 17.92 -46.65 22.32
CA LYS A 6 17.49 -45.38 22.93
C LYS A 6 17.55 -44.21 21.96
N CYS A 7 18.59 -44.13 21.12
CA CYS A 7 18.69 -43.09 20.08
C CYS A 7 17.59 -43.24 19.03
N LEU A 8 17.23 -44.48 18.67
CA LEU A 8 16.17 -44.76 17.69
C LEU A 8 14.78 -44.28 18.18
N LEU A 9 14.47 -44.47 19.46
CA LEU A 9 13.19 -44.06 20.07
C LEU A 9 13.08 -42.53 20.25
N ILE A 10 14.18 -41.84 20.52
CA ILE A 10 14.20 -40.37 20.61
C ILE A 10 14.06 -39.76 19.20
N ALA A 11 14.75 -40.32 18.20
CA ALA A 11 14.65 -39.87 16.82
C ALA A 11 13.23 -40.04 16.23
N THR A 12 12.53 -41.15 16.53
CA THR A 12 11.15 -41.35 16.07
C THR A 12 10.17 -40.39 16.75
N SER A 13 10.37 -40.05 18.03
CA SER A 13 9.51 -39.11 18.75
C SER A 13 9.61 -37.66 18.24
N LEU A 14 10.81 -37.21 17.82
CA LEU A 14 11.03 -35.87 17.23
C LEU A 14 10.38 -35.72 15.85
N VAL A 15 10.37 -36.78 15.04
CA VAL A 15 9.74 -36.80 13.71
C VAL A 15 8.21 -36.68 13.83
N ILE A 16 7.60 -37.27 14.86
CA ILE A 16 6.15 -37.18 15.08
C ILE A 16 5.72 -35.76 15.49
N ILE A 17 6.53 -35.05 16.30
CA ILE A 17 6.24 -33.66 16.72
C ILE A 17 6.29 -32.68 15.53
N LEU A 18 7.14 -32.94 14.53
CA LEU A 18 7.24 -32.15 13.29
C LEU A 18 6.04 -32.32 12.34
N ILE A 19 5.33 -33.46 12.40
CA ILE A 19 4.19 -33.75 11.52
C ILE A 19 2.88 -33.12 12.04
N ILE A 20 2.77 -32.86 13.34
CA ILE A 20 1.51 -32.40 13.98
C ILE A 20 1.45 -30.87 14.11
N ASN A 21 2.46 -30.13 13.62
CA ASN A 21 2.46 -28.67 13.72
C ASN A 21 1.87 -28.07 12.42
N PRO A 22 0.58 -27.68 12.35
CA PRO A 22 -0.01 -27.10 11.14
C PRO A 22 0.41 -25.63 10.95
N SER A 23 1.36 -25.15 11.74
CA SER A 23 1.67 -23.73 11.92
C SER A 23 2.49 -23.10 10.79
N ALA A 24 2.58 -23.73 9.62
CA ALA A 24 3.30 -23.18 8.46
C ALA A 24 2.48 -23.13 7.17
N ALA A 25 1.21 -23.56 7.17
CA ALA A 25 0.27 -23.11 6.15
C ALA A 25 -0.18 -21.71 6.53
N ALA A 26 0.64 -20.70 6.18
CA ALA A 26 0.22 -19.31 6.18
C ALA A 26 -1.16 -19.25 5.52
N LYS A 27 -2.20 -18.93 6.30
CA LYS A 27 -3.51 -18.64 5.72
C LYS A 27 -3.27 -17.57 4.65
N PRO A 28 -3.69 -17.78 3.39
CA PRO A 28 -3.73 -16.67 2.45
C PRO A 28 -4.48 -15.55 3.16
N SER A 29 -3.85 -14.39 3.33
CA SER A 29 -4.57 -13.20 3.78
C SER A 29 -5.83 -13.10 2.93
N PRO A 30 -7.03 -12.98 3.53
CA PRO A 30 -8.26 -13.04 2.76
C PRO A 30 -8.20 -11.96 1.68
N ASN A 31 -8.38 -12.38 0.44
CA ASN A 31 -8.43 -11.46 -0.68
C ASN A 31 -9.59 -10.48 -0.46
N VAL A 32 -9.29 -9.20 -0.56
CA VAL A 32 -10.26 -8.10 -0.59
C VAL A 32 -11.28 -8.39 -1.69
N THR A 33 -12.54 -8.32 -1.33
CA THR A 33 -13.67 -8.49 -2.23
C THR A 33 -14.16 -7.14 -2.77
N ASN A 34 -14.99 -7.16 -3.81
CA ASN A 34 -15.66 -5.95 -4.29
C ASN A 34 -16.55 -5.30 -3.20
N ALA A 35 -17.07 -6.09 -2.26
CA ALA A 35 -17.84 -5.56 -1.13
C ALA A 35 -16.95 -4.78 -0.15
N ASP A 36 -15.71 -5.24 0.07
CA ASP A 36 -14.73 -4.52 0.88
C ASP A 36 -14.29 -3.21 0.18
N ILE A 37 -14.04 -3.26 -1.14
CA ILE A 37 -13.76 -2.06 -1.95
C ILE A 37 -14.92 -1.06 -1.85
N ASN A 38 -16.17 -1.52 -1.94
CA ASN A 38 -17.35 -0.68 -1.75
C ASN A 38 -17.39 -0.04 -0.35
N SER A 39 -17.12 -0.82 0.69
CA SER A 39 -17.06 -0.33 2.07
C SER A 39 -15.99 0.74 2.26
N ILE A 40 -14.83 0.58 1.62
CA ILE A 40 -13.74 1.57 1.63
C ILE A 40 -14.16 2.82 0.86
N CYS A 41 -14.63 2.68 -0.39
CA CYS A 41 -14.91 3.81 -1.27
C CYS A 41 -16.08 4.67 -0.80
N ASN A 42 -17.09 4.09 -0.16
CA ASN A 42 -18.21 4.86 0.42
C ASN A 42 -17.80 5.77 1.58
N LYS A 43 -16.60 5.59 2.15
CA LYS A 43 -16.04 6.45 3.20
C LYS A 43 -15.15 7.58 2.63
N THR A 44 -14.97 7.65 1.32
CA THR A 44 -14.17 8.69 0.68
C THR A 44 -15.04 9.86 0.24
N LEU A 45 -14.43 11.03 0.03
CA LEU A 45 -15.12 12.20 -0.52
C LEU A 45 -15.54 12.02 -2.00
N ALA A 46 -14.95 11.06 -2.71
CA ALA A 46 -15.23 10.78 -4.11
C ALA A 46 -15.40 9.26 -4.35
N PRO A 47 -16.53 8.66 -3.92
CA PRO A 47 -16.73 7.22 -3.97
C PRO A 47 -16.60 6.64 -5.38
N SER A 48 -17.19 7.30 -6.38
CA SER A 48 -17.15 6.84 -7.79
C SER A 48 -15.72 6.85 -8.36
N PHE A 49 -14.91 7.83 -8.00
CA PHE A 49 -13.51 7.89 -8.37
C PHE A 49 -12.72 6.75 -7.70
N CYS A 50 -12.89 6.57 -6.39
CA CYS A 50 -12.25 5.49 -5.64
C CYS A 50 -12.56 4.14 -6.26
N PHE A 51 -13.84 3.87 -6.53
CA PHE A 51 -14.26 2.62 -7.15
C PHE A 51 -13.59 2.39 -8.48
N ARG A 52 -13.70 3.36 -9.39
CA ARG A 52 -13.08 3.27 -10.71
C ARG A 52 -11.58 3.01 -10.62
N VAL A 53 -10.90 3.68 -9.69
CA VAL A 53 -9.47 3.49 -9.48
C VAL A 53 -9.15 2.10 -8.96
N LEU A 54 -9.87 1.58 -7.97
CA LEU A 54 -9.54 0.29 -7.34
C LEU A 54 -10.03 -0.92 -8.15
N THR A 55 -11.05 -0.77 -9.00
CA THR A 55 -11.59 -1.88 -9.82
C THR A 55 -10.98 -1.95 -11.21
N ASN A 56 -10.44 -0.85 -11.76
CA ASN A 56 -9.82 -0.86 -13.09
C ASN A 56 -8.36 -1.36 -13.08
N GLN A 57 -7.80 -1.64 -11.91
CA GLN A 57 -6.44 -2.15 -11.78
C GLN A 57 -6.45 -3.67 -11.94
N THR A 58 -5.54 -4.20 -12.76
CA THR A 58 -5.25 -5.63 -12.77
C THR A 58 -4.43 -5.97 -11.53
N LEU A 59 -5.11 -6.33 -10.44
CA LEU A 59 -4.45 -6.59 -9.15
C LEU A 59 -3.65 -7.90 -9.18
N HIS A 60 -2.39 -7.84 -8.77
CA HIS A 60 -1.60 -9.01 -8.42
C HIS A 60 -2.01 -9.58 -7.05
N ALA A 61 -1.61 -10.81 -6.73
CA ALA A 61 -2.02 -11.50 -5.50
C ALA A 61 -1.62 -10.79 -4.18
N ASN A 62 -0.57 -9.96 -4.19
CA ASN A 62 -0.19 -9.11 -3.06
C ASN A 62 -1.04 -7.83 -2.97
N GLU A 63 -1.63 -7.42 -4.09
CA GLU A 63 -2.46 -6.20 -4.23
C GLU A 63 -3.92 -6.43 -3.87
N THR A 64 -4.35 -7.69 -3.82
CA THR A 64 -5.68 -8.10 -3.32
C THR A 64 -5.79 -8.06 -1.79
N THR A 65 -4.86 -7.42 -1.08
CA THR A 65 -4.92 -7.24 0.38
C THR A 65 -5.24 -5.78 0.73
N LEU A 66 -5.72 -5.51 1.95
CA LEU A 66 -5.92 -4.12 2.40
C LEU A 66 -4.62 -3.30 2.35
N PHE A 67 -3.49 -3.95 2.66
CA PHE A 67 -2.16 -3.38 2.49
C PHE A 67 -1.87 -3.04 1.03
N GLY A 68 -2.17 -3.97 0.12
CA GLY A 68 -2.05 -3.78 -1.33
C GLY A 68 -2.86 -2.60 -1.86
N LEU A 69 -4.14 -2.52 -1.50
CA LEU A 69 -5.02 -1.41 -1.87
C LEU A 69 -4.56 -0.05 -1.32
N ALA A 70 -4.04 -0.04 -0.08
CA ALA A 70 -3.45 1.17 0.50
C ALA A 70 -2.20 1.59 -0.27
N ASN A 71 -1.32 0.64 -0.62
CA ASN A 71 -0.11 0.92 -1.39
C ASN A 71 -0.45 1.47 -2.80
N ILE A 72 -1.43 0.89 -3.49
CA ILE A 72 -1.93 1.40 -4.78
C ILE A 72 -2.42 2.84 -4.63
N SER A 73 -3.24 3.10 -3.62
CA SER A 73 -3.82 4.42 -3.38
C SER A 73 -2.75 5.48 -3.10
N ILE A 74 -1.75 5.14 -2.28
CA ILE A 74 -0.60 6.01 -1.98
C ILE A 74 0.25 6.26 -3.24
N ASN A 75 0.50 5.23 -4.05
CA ASN A 75 1.27 5.37 -5.28
C ASN A 75 0.57 6.28 -6.29
N ILE A 76 -0.75 6.14 -6.45
CA ILE A 76 -1.54 7.01 -7.32
C ILE A 76 -1.50 8.45 -6.81
N ALA A 77 -1.69 8.67 -5.51
CA ALA A 77 -1.60 10.00 -4.93
C ALA A 77 -0.21 10.62 -5.13
N LEU A 78 0.86 9.84 -4.96
CA LEU A 78 2.24 10.30 -5.16
C LEU A 78 2.51 10.64 -6.62
N ALA A 79 2.08 9.79 -7.56
CA ALA A 79 2.22 10.02 -8.99
C ALA A 79 1.47 11.30 -9.39
N SER A 80 0.20 11.42 -9.03
CA SER A 80 -0.62 12.61 -9.33
C SER A 80 -0.05 13.88 -8.71
N ALA A 81 0.48 13.82 -7.48
CA ALA A 81 1.10 14.97 -6.84
C ALA A 81 2.36 15.44 -7.59
N ASN A 82 3.25 14.50 -7.96
CA ASN A 82 4.45 14.83 -8.73
C ASN A 82 4.08 15.35 -10.13
N GLU A 83 3.21 14.65 -10.86
CA GLU A 83 2.76 15.05 -12.19
C GLU A 83 2.16 16.46 -12.19
N THR A 84 1.31 16.77 -11.20
CA THR A 84 0.72 18.10 -11.08
C THR A 84 1.78 19.15 -10.74
N GLN A 85 2.72 18.84 -9.84
CA GLN A 85 3.84 19.73 -9.55
C GLN A 85 4.65 20.08 -10.82
N PHE A 86 4.95 19.07 -11.66
CA PHE A 86 5.63 19.26 -12.94
C PHE A 86 4.79 20.06 -13.92
N ALA A 87 3.48 19.80 -14.00
CA ALA A 87 2.56 20.51 -14.89
C ALA A 87 2.39 21.99 -14.53
N ILE A 88 2.61 22.38 -13.27
CA ILE A 88 2.53 23.78 -12.83
C ILE A 88 3.74 24.60 -13.29
N ALA A 89 4.92 24.00 -13.46
CA ALA A 89 6.15 24.71 -13.83
C ALA A 89 6.02 25.58 -15.11
N PRO A 90 5.44 25.10 -16.23
CA PRO A 90 5.18 25.95 -17.40
C PRO A 90 4.16 27.07 -17.12
N LEU A 91 3.17 26.85 -16.25
CA LEU A 91 2.14 27.84 -15.93
C LEU A 91 2.74 29.06 -15.21
N ILE A 92 3.73 28.85 -14.32
CA ILE A 92 4.47 29.95 -13.66
C ILE A 92 5.13 30.86 -14.71
N LYS A 93 5.72 30.26 -15.76
CA LYS A 93 6.39 31.01 -16.84
C LYS A 93 5.41 31.77 -17.73
N GLN A 94 4.19 31.25 -17.89
CA GLN A 94 3.14 31.80 -18.75
C GLN A 94 2.19 32.76 -18.03
N ALA A 95 2.34 32.93 -16.71
CA ALA A 95 1.48 33.77 -15.89
C ALA A 95 1.47 35.23 -16.39
N LYS A 96 0.26 35.79 -16.53
CA LYS A 96 0.00 37.10 -17.13
C LYS A 96 0.29 38.26 -16.18
N ASN A 97 0.26 38.00 -14.88
CA ASN A 97 0.48 39.00 -13.84
C ASN A 97 1.15 38.37 -12.61
N PHE A 98 1.56 39.22 -11.67
CA PHE A 98 2.24 38.81 -10.45
C PHE A 98 1.38 37.87 -9.59
N THR A 99 0.11 38.19 -9.40
CA THR A 99 -0.82 37.40 -8.57
C THR A 99 -0.99 35.97 -9.10
N GLU A 100 -1.14 35.81 -10.41
CA GLU A 100 -1.25 34.50 -11.05
C GLU A 100 0.06 33.69 -10.88
N ARG A 101 1.21 34.35 -11.06
CA ARG A 101 2.52 33.70 -10.89
C ARG A 101 2.73 33.24 -9.45
N GLU A 102 2.38 34.08 -8.48
CA GLU A 102 2.45 33.78 -7.06
C GLU A 102 1.55 32.60 -6.69
N ALA A 103 0.30 32.59 -7.20
CA ALA A 103 -0.62 31.48 -6.99
C ALA A 103 -0.07 30.15 -7.54
N TYR A 104 0.45 30.12 -8.78
CA TYR A 104 1.07 28.91 -9.31
C TYR A 104 2.33 28.50 -8.54
N THR A 105 3.12 29.46 -8.07
CA THR A 105 4.32 29.17 -7.26
C THR A 105 3.93 28.51 -5.94
N LEU A 106 2.92 29.04 -5.26
CA LEU A 106 2.38 28.45 -4.04
C LEU A 106 1.80 27.05 -4.29
N CYS A 107 1.04 26.86 -5.36
CA CYS A 107 0.55 25.54 -5.75
C CYS A 107 1.71 24.56 -5.97
N SER A 108 2.75 24.95 -6.71
CA SER A 108 3.93 24.09 -6.96
C SER A 108 4.61 23.68 -5.66
N HIS A 109 4.76 24.62 -4.73
CA HIS A 109 5.31 24.35 -3.39
C HIS A 109 4.42 23.35 -2.62
N ASN A 110 3.12 23.59 -2.56
CA ASN A 110 2.18 22.71 -1.84
C ASN A 110 2.13 21.30 -2.42
N TYR A 111 2.20 21.15 -3.75
CA TYR A 111 2.28 19.83 -4.37
C TYR A 111 3.60 19.11 -4.08
N LYS A 112 4.72 19.85 -4.00
CA LYS A 112 6.02 19.29 -3.60
C LYS A 112 5.97 18.77 -2.16
N GLU A 113 5.48 19.58 -1.22
CA GLU A 113 5.32 19.18 0.19
C GLU A 113 4.32 18.03 0.35
N GLY A 114 3.20 18.09 -0.38
CA GLY A 114 2.24 16.99 -0.44
C GLY A 114 2.86 15.68 -0.93
N ALA A 115 3.69 15.72 -1.98
CA ALA A 115 4.41 14.55 -2.47
C ALA A 115 5.42 14.00 -1.43
N VAL A 116 6.06 14.86 -0.62
CA VAL A 116 6.89 14.43 0.51
C VAL A 116 6.06 13.70 1.55
N ALA A 117 4.94 14.29 2.00
CA ALA A 117 4.06 13.69 2.98
C ALA A 117 3.50 12.33 2.52
N VAL A 118 3.09 12.21 1.25
CA VAL A 118 2.59 10.95 0.68
C VAL A 118 3.71 9.90 0.61
N ARG A 119 4.94 10.30 0.27
CA ARG A 119 6.10 9.40 0.27
C ARG A 119 6.43 8.92 1.69
N ASP A 120 6.25 9.75 2.70
CA ASP A 120 6.42 9.34 4.09
C ASP A 120 5.33 8.37 4.53
N ALA A 121 4.08 8.59 4.12
CA ALA A 121 2.99 7.62 4.32
C ALA A 121 3.31 6.26 3.69
N GLN A 122 3.96 6.23 2.51
CA GLN A 122 4.42 4.99 1.89
C GLN A 122 5.45 4.25 2.76
N ARG A 123 6.42 4.97 3.35
CA ARG A 123 7.43 4.40 4.26
C ARG A 123 6.81 3.88 5.55
N LEU A 124 5.82 4.58 6.08
CA LEU A 124 5.06 4.17 7.27
C LEU A 124 4.23 2.91 6.99
N LEU A 125 3.55 2.86 5.84
CA LEU A 125 2.82 1.67 5.39
C LEU A 125 3.76 0.46 5.31
N ALA A 126 4.94 0.60 4.69
CA ALA A 126 5.94 -0.48 4.59
C ALA A 126 6.43 -1.00 5.96
N LYS A 127 6.31 -0.19 7.01
CA LYS A 127 6.63 -0.57 8.40
C LYS A 127 5.41 -1.05 9.19
N HIS A 128 4.24 -1.15 8.56
CA HIS A 128 2.95 -1.39 9.19
C HIS A 128 2.59 -0.39 10.31
N ASN A 129 3.14 0.83 10.26
CA ASN A 129 2.75 1.92 11.14
C ASN A 129 1.58 2.69 10.53
N TYR A 130 0.36 2.27 10.86
CA TYR A 130 -0.87 2.87 10.34
C TYR A 130 -1.33 4.13 11.08
N ARG A 131 -0.71 4.47 12.22
CA ARG A 131 -1.06 5.68 12.99
C ARG A 131 -0.24 6.90 12.57
N GLY A 132 0.96 6.68 12.01
CA GLY A 132 1.92 7.75 11.78
C GLY A 132 2.70 8.03 13.05
#